data_AF-A0A433CX97-F1
#
_entry.id   AF-A0A433CX97-F1
#
_cell.length_a   1.000
_cell.length_b   1.000
_cell.length_c   1.000
_cell.angle_alpha   90.00
_cell.angle_beta   90.00
_cell.angle_gamma   90.00
#
_symmetry.space_group_name_H-M   'P 1'
#
loop_
_entity.id
_entity.type
_entity.pdbx_description
1 polymer ?
#
loop_
_entity_poly.entity_id
_entity_poly.type
_entity_poly.pdbx_seq_one_letter_code
_entity_poly.pdbx_strand_id
1 'polypeptide(L)'
;MTSLTNDQIIAELKWTEAIINEVCGITPKYFRPPFGDIDDRVRAIAKQLGFIPVVWDLDTNDWQLETGNTLITPAVEDAAFQRWASLASQDAHGHICLQHEHTASSVNEAIKNIPLLKRVFTVVPVSTCIRDSYPYKEPIFFPVLAPNSTTITSNLALMATRSLIAVPSSSATPIPSSTQNGAAAQMNRSMWVIIAALVGTVLGM
;
A
#
# COMPACT_ATOMS: atom_id res chain seq x y z
N MET A 1 15.30 4.90 5.43
CA MET A 1 15.89 3.56 5.29
C MET A 1 17.42 3.55 5.20
N THR A 2 18.07 4.58 4.66
CA THR A 2 19.54 4.60 4.46
C THR A 2 20.34 4.68 5.75
N SER A 3 19.72 5.12 6.85
CA SER A 3 20.31 5.07 8.20
C SER A 3 20.34 3.68 8.84
N LEU A 4 19.63 2.70 8.27
CA LEU A 4 19.57 1.34 8.80
C LEU A 4 20.77 0.49 8.33
N THR A 5 21.19 -0.45 9.17
CA THR A 5 22.16 -1.49 8.78
C THR A 5 21.56 -2.43 7.74
N ASN A 6 22.40 -3.23 7.07
CA ASN A 6 21.93 -4.20 6.08
C ASN A 6 20.95 -5.21 6.69
N ASP A 7 21.28 -5.75 7.87
CA ASP A 7 20.44 -6.72 8.56
C ASP A 7 19.09 -6.13 8.97
N GLN A 8 19.06 -4.86 9.37
CA GLN A 8 17.82 -4.14 9.67
C GLN A 8 16.96 -3.97 8.40
N ILE A 9 17.55 -3.59 7.27
CA ILE A 9 16.81 -3.48 6.00
C ILE A 9 16.22 -4.83 5.60
N ILE A 10 17.01 -5.90 5.70
CA ILE A 10 16.54 -7.26 5.40
C ILE A 10 15.38 -7.63 6.33
N ALA A 11 15.51 -7.37 7.63
CA ALA A 11 14.49 -7.65 8.62
C ALA A 11 13.18 -6.91 8.31
N GLU A 12 13.22 -5.58 8.10
CA GLU A 12 12.03 -4.77 7.78
C GLU A 12 11.29 -5.31 6.55
N LEU A 13 12.03 -5.62 5.47
CA LEU A 13 11.44 -6.15 4.24
C LEU A 13 10.86 -7.56 4.42
N LYS A 14 11.57 -8.45 5.12
CA LYS A 14 11.19 -9.86 5.29
C LYS A 14 10.06 -10.06 6.29
N TRP A 15 10.06 -9.33 7.39
CA TRP A 15 8.96 -9.41 8.37
C TRP A 15 7.66 -8.84 7.79
N THR A 16 7.74 -7.73 7.05
CA THR A 16 6.58 -7.16 6.36
C THR A 16 6.04 -8.11 5.28
N GLU A 17 6.92 -8.73 4.50
CA GLU A 17 6.55 -9.76 3.54
C GLU A 17 5.84 -10.94 4.21
N ALA A 18 6.38 -11.44 5.34
CA ALA A 18 5.82 -12.58 6.04
C ALA A 18 4.40 -12.30 6.55
N ILE A 19 4.16 -11.15 7.18
CA ILE A 19 2.83 -10.83 7.72
C ILE A 19 1.80 -10.59 6.61
N ILE A 20 2.19 -9.98 5.49
CA ILE A 20 1.29 -9.81 4.34
C ILE A 20 0.93 -11.19 3.76
N ASN A 21 1.90 -12.09 3.63
CA ASN A 21 1.63 -13.45 3.15
C ASN A 21 0.73 -14.22 4.11
N GLU A 22 0.96 -14.14 5.42
CA GLU A 22 0.16 -14.82 6.44
C GLU A 22 -1.31 -14.38 6.39
N VAL A 23 -1.57 -13.08 6.23
CA VAL A 23 -2.93 -12.52 6.24
C VAL A 23 -3.63 -12.64 4.89
N CYS A 24 -2.91 -12.39 3.79
CA CYS A 24 -3.50 -12.26 2.45
C CYS A 24 -3.26 -13.47 1.55
N GLY A 25 -2.33 -14.37 1.90
CA GLY A 25 -1.95 -15.53 1.08
C GLY A 25 -1.12 -15.21 -0.16
N ILE A 26 -0.57 -13.99 -0.25
CA ILE A 26 0.20 -13.48 -1.39
C ILE A 26 1.43 -12.70 -0.92
N THR A 27 2.47 -12.70 -1.73
CA THR A 27 3.75 -12.09 -1.40
C THR A 27 4.07 -10.94 -2.37
N PRO A 28 3.94 -9.66 -1.94
CA PRO A 28 4.23 -8.52 -2.81
C PRO A 28 5.69 -8.46 -3.25
N LYS A 29 5.91 -8.07 -4.52
CA LYS A 29 7.25 -7.69 -5.00
C LYS A 29 7.56 -6.22 -4.81
N TYR A 30 6.53 -5.39 -4.61
CA TYR A 30 6.71 -3.94 -4.52
C TYR A 30 6.83 -3.50 -3.06
N PHE A 31 7.70 -2.53 -2.82
CA PHE A 31 7.71 -1.81 -1.55
C PHE A 31 7.99 -0.33 -1.81
N ARG A 32 7.51 0.53 -0.91
CA ARG A 32 7.79 1.97 -0.94
C ARG A 32 8.76 2.30 0.20
N PRO A 33 9.98 2.77 -0.08
CA PRO A 33 10.91 3.19 0.97
C PRO A 33 10.31 4.31 1.82
N PRO A 34 10.32 4.21 3.16
CA PRO A 34 9.92 5.31 4.03
C PRO A 34 10.70 6.59 3.69
N PHE A 35 10.01 7.72 3.61
CA PHE A 35 10.55 9.03 3.21
C PHE A 35 11.17 9.08 1.79
N GLY A 36 10.97 8.05 0.96
CA GLY A 36 11.68 7.93 -0.31
C GLY A 36 13.18 7.67 -0.13
N ASP A 37 13.59 7.30 1.08
CA ASP A 37 14.99 7.23 1.49
C ASP A 37 15.63 5.91 1.04
N ILE A 38 16.25 5.95 -0.15
CA ILE A 38 16.85 4.82 -0.84
C ILE A 38 18.18 5.17 -1.52
N ASP A 39 19.24 4.42 -1.21
CA ASP A 39 20.54 4.49 -1.87
C ASP A 39 20.84 3.21 -2.69
N ASP A 40 22.02 3.11 -3.30
CA ASP A 40 22.42 1.92 -4.07
C ASP A 40 22.51 0.66 -3.22
N ARG A 41 22.89 0.78 -1.95
CA ARG A 41 22.99 -0.34 -1.01
C ARG A 41 21.61 -0.92 -0.72
N VAL A 42 20.65 -0.05 -0.43
CA VAL A 42 19.25 -0.41 -0.23
C VAL A 42 18.66 -1.04 -1.50
N ARG A 43 18.89 -0.45 -2.69
CA ARG A 43 18.45 -1.03 -3.97
C ARG A 43 19.04 -2.42 -4.20
N ALA A 44 20.33 -2.61 -3.92
CA ALA A 44 21.00 -3.88 -4.10
C ALA A 44 20.42 -4.97 -3.19
N ILE A 45 20.21 -4.66 -1.90
CA ILE A 45 19.59 -5.58 -0.94
C ILE A 45 18.16 -5.92 -1.39
N ALA A 46 17.33 -4.92 -1.70
CA ALA A 46 15.96 -5.14 -2.15
C ALA A 46 15.92 -6.05 -3.38
N LYS A 47 16.78 -5.79 -4.38
CA LYS A 47 16.88 -6.61 -5.60
C LYS A 47 17.26 -8.06 -5.29
N GLN A 48 18.23 -8.29 -4.40
CA GLN A 48 18.64 -9.65 -4.00
C GLN A 48 17.51 -10.41 -3.31
N LEU A 49 16.64 -9.71 -2.58
CA LEU A 49 15.47 -10.29 -1.92
C LEU A 49 14.24 -10.43 -2.84
N GLY A 50 14.34 -9.97 -4.09
CA GLY A 50 13.26 -10.02 -5.08
C GLY A 50 12.24 -8.89 -4.97
N PHE A 51 12.60 -7.76 -4.37
CA PHE A 51 11.75 -6.57 -4.27
C PHE A 51 12.11 -5.51 -5.30
N ILE A 52 11.10 -4.72 -5.68
CA ILE A 52 11.19 -3.56 -6.57
C ILE A 52 10.75 -2.34 -5.76
N PRO A 53 11.63 -1.35 -5.54
CA PRO A 53 11.25 -0.11 -4.88
C PRO A 53 10.37 0.74 -5.80
N VAL A 54 9.29 1.29 -5.24
CA VAL A 54 8.38 2.22 -5.92
C VAL A 54 8.54 3.60 -5.28
N VAL A 55 8.89 4.58 -6.11
CA VAL A 55 9.03 6.00 -5.73
C VAL A 55 8.07 6.84 -6.57
N TRP A 56 7.77 8.04 -6.09
CA TRP A 56 6.79 8.96 -6.67
C TRP A 56 7.46 10.19 -7.28
N ASP A 57 6.76 10.84 -8.20
CA ASP A 57 7.14 12.09 -8.83
C ASP A 57 6.12 13.21 -8.61
N LEU A 58 4.88 12.86 -8.23
CA LEU A 58 3.88 13.79 -7.71
C LEU A 58 3.66 13.55 -6.22
N ASP A 59 3.55 14.62 -5.43
CA ASP A 59 3.36 14.55 -3.98
C ASP A 59 2.25 15.53 -3.56
N THR A 60 1.19 15.02 -2.94
CA THR A 60 0.07 15.86 -2.47
C THR A 60 0.43 16.67 -1.24
N ASN A 61 1.45 16.26 -0.49
CA ASN A 61 1.77 16.78 0.84
C ASN A 61 0.59 16.72 1.83
N ASP A 62 -0.36 15.82 1.60
CA ASP A 62 -1.58 15.62 2.38
C ASP A 62 -1.35 15.37 3.88
N TRP A 63 -0.22 14.76 4.24
CA TRP A 63 0.21 14.56 5.62
C TRP A 63 0.27 15.86 6.44
N GLN A 64 0.44 17.02 5.78
CA GLN A 64 0.46 18.32 6.44
C GLN A 64 -0.94 18.77 6.90
N LEU A 65 -2.02 18.25 6.31
CA LEU A 65 -3.39 18.56 6.72
C LEU A 65 -3.69 18.13 8.17
N GLU A 66 -3.00 17.10 8.65
CA GLU A 66 -3.16 16.57 10.01
C GLU A 66 -2.52 17.48 11.07
N THR A 67 -1.46 18.18 10.69
CA THR A 67 -0.59 18.90 11.62
C THR A 67 -1.13 20.28 12.04
N GLY A 68 -2.30 20.69 11.52
CA GLY A 68 -2.80 22.06 11.66
C GLY A 68 -1.88 23.11 11.03
N ASN A 69 -0.94 22.65 10.20
CA ASN A 69 -0.01 23.48 9.46
C ASN A 69 -0.77 24.29 8.40
N THR A 70 -0.45 25.57 8.29
CA THR A 70 -1.11 26.49 7.37
C THR A 70 -0.53 26.46 5.95
N LEU A 71 0.61 25.78 5.74
CA LEU A 71 1.27 25.73 4.44
C LEU A 71 0.49 24.91 3.41
N ILE A 72 -0.05 23.76 3.83
CA ILE A 72 -0.89 22.91 2.98
C ILE A 72 -2.28 22.89 3.59
N THR A 73 -3.22 23.48 2.88
CA THR A 73 -4.65 23.45 3.18
C THR A 73 -5.36 22.64 2.09
N PRO A 74 -6.62 22.21 2.30
CA PRO A 74 -7.41 21.55 1.25
C PRO A 74 -7.40 22.32 -0.08
N ALA A 75 -7.47 23.66 -0.04
CA ALA A 75 -7.44 24.49 -1.24
C ALA A 75 -6.07 24.45 -1.97
N VAL A 76 -4.97 24.29 -1.23
CA VAL A 76 -3.62 24.16 -1.81
C VAL A 76 -3.46 22.78 -2.47
N GLU A 77 -3.93 21.73 -1.81
CA GLU A 77 -3.96 20.38 -2.40
C GLU A 77 -4.85 20.35 -3.66
N ASP A 78 -6.06 20.92 -3.61
CA ASP A 78 -6.96 21.06 -4.76
C ASP A 78 -6.28 21.75 -5.95
N ALA A 79 -5.55 22.84 -5.68
CA ALA A 79 -4.82 23.56 -6.71
C ALA A 79 -3.69 22.71 -7.33
N ALA A 80 -3.04 21.84 -6.57
CA ALA A 80 -2.04 20.90 -7.09
C ALA A 80 -2.68 19.91 -8.07
N PHE A 81 -3.82 19.30 -7.70
CA PHE A 81 -4.56 18.40 -8.59
C PHE A 81 -5.04 19.09 -9.87
N GLN A 82 -5.56 20.32 -9.77
CA GLN A 82 -5.95 21.12 -10.93
C GLN A 82 -4.77 21.42 -11.84
N ARG A 83 -3.61 21.75 -11.25
CA ARG A 83 -2.38 21.95 -12.01
C ARG A 83 -1.96 20.69 -12.75
N TRP A 84 -1.89 19.54 -12.08
CA TRP A 84 -1.52 18.27 -12.73
C TRP A 84 -2.49 17.92 -13.85
N ALA A 85 -3.80 18.09 -13.64
CA ALA A 85 -4.79 17.85 -14.68
C ALA A 85 -4.62 18.78 -15.90
N SER A 86 -4.24 20.04 -15.69
CA SER A 86 -4.00 21.00 -16.77
C SER A 86 -2.74 20.69 -17.60
N LEU A 87 -1.75 20.03 -16.98
CA LEU A 87 -0.48 19.66 -17.61
C LEU A 87 -0.51 18.27 -18.25
N ALA A 88 -1.53 17.45 -17.99
CA ALA A 88 -1.65 16.07 -18.49
C ALA A 88 -1.38 15.91 -20.00
N SER A 89 -1.85 16.86 -20.82
CA SER A 89 -1.63 16.83 -22.28
C SER A 89 -0.17 17.05 -22.72
N GLN A 90 0.68 17.53 -21.81
CA GLN A 90 2.10 17.79 -22.03
C GLN A 90 2.99 16.66 -21.48
N ASP A 91 2.42 15.72 -20.71
CA ASP A 91 3.19 14.65 -20.09
C ASP A 91 3.56 13.57 -21.12
N ALA A 92 4.85 13.22 -21.16
CA ALA A 92 5.37 12.17 -22.04
C ALA A 92 5.21 10.77 -21.43
N HIS A 93 4.94 10.68 -20.12
CA HIS A 93 4.80 9.44 -19.36
C HIS A 93 3.74 9.61 -18.26
N GLY A 94 3.26 8.49 -17.71
CA GLY A 94 2.39 8.50 -16.53
C GLY A 94 3.15 8.88 -15.25
N HIS A 95 2.39 9.11 -14.18
CA HIS A 95 2.91 9.57 -12.88
C HIS A 95 2.56 8.60 -11.76
N ILE A 96 3.42 8.55 -10.74
CA ILE A 96 3.13 7.92 -9.45
C ILE A 96 2.93 9.05 -8.44
N CYS A 97 1.72 9.14 -7.89
CA CYS A 97 1.35 10.15 -6.92
C CYS A 97 1.43 9.59 -5.49
N LEU A 98 2.14 10.27 -4.60
CA LEU A 98 2.14 9.95 -3.17
C LEU A 98 0.91 10.54 -2.49
N GLN A 99 0.25 9.70 -1.70
CA GLN A 99 -0.83 10.04 -0.76
C GLN A 99 -0.69 9.17 0.51
N HIS A 100 -1.44 9.49 1.56
CA HIS A 100 -1.44 8.80 2.86
C HIS A 100 -2.87 8.54 3.37
N GLU A 101 -3.30 7.28 3.48
CA GLU A 101 -4.63 6.94 4.04
C GLU A 101 -4.68 6.91 5.58
N HIS A 102 -3.81 7.68 6.25
CA HIS A 102 -3.70 7.68 7.71
C HIS A 102 -4.84 8.46 8.41
N THR A 103 -5.37 9.50 7.77
CA THR A 103 -6.48 10.30 8.32
C THR A 103 -7.62 10.53 7.36
N ALA A 104 -8.80 10.77 7.95
CA ALA A 104 -9.99 11.11 7.20
C ALA A 104 -9.81 12.36 6.34
N SER A 105 -9.02 13.34 6.79
CA SER A 105 -8.77 14.57 6.01
C SER A 105 -8.08 14.26 4.68
N SER A 106 -6.95 13.53 4.70
CA SER A 106 -6.28 13.13 3.45
C SER A 106 -7.18 12.24 2.58
N VAL A 107 -7.84 11.24 3.17
CA VAL A 107 -8.71 10.33 2.41
C VAL A 107 -9.86 11.09 1.73
N ASN A 108 -10.49 12.04 2.42
CA ASN A 108 -11.58 12.82 1.85
C ASN A 108 -11.10 13.74 0.72
N GLU A 109 -9.92 14.34 0.86
CA GLU A 109 -9.30 15.15 -0.20
C GLU A 109 -8.96 14.29 -1.43
N ALA A 110 -8.43 13.08 -1.23
CA ALA A 110 -8.20 12.13 -2.31
C ALA A 110 -9.49 11.74 -3.04
N ILE A 111 -10.56 11.39 -2.31
CA ILE A 111 -11.88 11.06 -2.88
C ILE A 111 -12.43 12.22 -3.71
N LYS A 112 -12.27 13.45 -3.22
CA LYS A 112 -12.72 14.68 -3.90
C LYS A 112 -11.95 14.92 -5.19
N ASN A 113 -10.63 14.76 -5.18
CA ASN A 113 -9.76 15.20 -6.28
C ASN A 113 -9.45 14.13 -7.35
N ILE A 114 -9.42 12.85 -7.01
CA ILE A 114 -9.15 11.76 -7.98
C ILE A 114 -10.09 11.81 -9.22
N PRO A 115 -11.40 12.11 -9.10
CA PRO A 115 -12.28 12.26 -10.27
C PRO A 115 -11.87 13.35 -11.27
N LEU A 116 -11.04 14.33 -10.87
CA LEU A 116 -10.48 15.31 -11.79
C LEU A 116 -9.39 14.68 -12.67
N LEU A 117 -8.45 13.94 -12.06
CA LEU A 117 -7.37 13.28 -12.78
C LEU A 117 -7.89 12.19 -13.73
N LYS A 118 -8.92 11.44 -13.33
CA LYS A 118 -9.56 10.42 -14.17
C LYS A 118 -10.10 10.93 -15.51
N ARG A 119 -10.28 12.24 -15.68
CA ARG A 119 -10.73 12.84 -16.94
C ARG A 119 -9.62 12.98 -17.98
N VAL A 120 -8.37 13.01 -17.53
CA VAL A 120 -7.20 13.33 -18.35
C VAL A 120 -6.10 12.27 -18.27
N PHE A 121 -6.19 11.36 -17.31
CA PHE A 121 -5.30 10.23 -17.12
C PHE A 121 -6.10 8.95 -16.84
N THR A 122 -5.59 7.80 -17.28
CA THR A 122 -6.12 6.50 -16.83
C THR A 122 -5.51 6.12 -15.48
N VAL A 123 -6.32 6.01 -14.44
CA VAL A 123 -5.88 5.62 -13.09
C VAL A 123 -5.84 4.09 -12.96
N VAL A 124 -4.66 3.50 -12.72
CA VAL A 124 -4.33 2.07 -12.72
C VAL A 124 -3.43 1.67 -11.53
N PRO A 125 -3.34 0.40 -11.09
CA PRO A 125 -2.33 -0.02 -10.11
C PRO A 125 -0.88 0.12 -10.61
N VAL A 126 0.11 0.16 -9.70
CA VAL A 126 1.55 0.20 -10.04
C VAL A 126 1.92 -0.87 -11.07
N SER A 127 1.46 -2.10 -10.87
CA SER A 127 1.74 -3.24 -11.76
C SER A 127 1.36 -2.96 -13.21
N THR A 128 0.23 -2.30 -13.43
CA THR A 128 -0.24 -1.93 -14.77
C THR A 128 0.62 -0.81 -15.35
N CYS A 129 0.95 0.20 -14.55
CA CYS A 129 1.82 1.30 -14.97
C CYS A 129 3.21 0.83 -15.43
N ILE A 130 3.81 -0.11 -14.70
CA ILE A 130 5.14 -0.66 -15.04
C ILE A 130 5.08 -1.91 -15.93
N ARG A 131 3.87 -2.26 -16.41
CA ARG A 131 3.61 -3.43 -17.28
C ARG A 131 4.09 -4.77 -16.73
N ASP A 132 3.98 -4.95 -15.42
CA ASP A 132 4.31 -6.20 -14.72
C ASP A 132 3.06 -7.05 -14.54
N SER A 133 2.97 -8.16 -15.28
CA SER A 133 1.83 -9.09 -15.22
C SER A 133 1.90 -10.09 -14.05
N TYR A 134 2.95 -10.03 -13.22
CA TYR A 134 3.15 -10.94 -12.09
C TYR A 134 3.55 -10.17 -10.82
N PRO A 135 2.72 -9.27 -10.27
CA PRO A 135 3.10 -8.37 -9.18
C PRO A 135 3.47 -9.04 -7.84
N TYR A 136 3.26 -10.35 -7.73
CA TYR A 136 3.55 -11.17 -6.56
C TYR A 136 4.66 -12.18 -6.83
N LYS A 137 5.26 -12.76 -5.78
CA LYS A 137 6.29 -13.80 -5.94
C LYS A 137 5.69 -15.16 -6.31
N GLU A 138 4.44 -15.39 -5.97
CA GLU A 138 3.64 -16.50 -6.47
C GLU A 138 3.35 -16.33 -7.97
N PRO A 139 3.15 -17.42 -8.73
CA PRO A 139 2.87 -17.37 -10.18
C PRO A 139 1.41 -16.96 -10.46
N ILE A 140 0.97 -15.85 -9.87
CA ILE A 140 -0.37 -15.28 -10.04
C ILE A 140 -0.31 -14.28 -11.18
N PHE A 141 -1.02 -14.59 -12.25
CA PHE A 141 -1.16 -13.69 -13.39
C PHE A 141 -2.16 -12.58 -13.08
N PHE A 142 -1.71 -11.33 -13.21
CA PHE A 142 -2.55 -10.14 -13.12
C PHE A 142 -2.53 -9.43 -14.49
N PRO A 143 -3.62 -9.43 -15.26
CA PRO A 143 -3.60 -8.85 -16.60
C PRO A 143 -3.29 -7.36 -16.53
N VAL A 144 -2.20 -6.96 -17.18
CA VAL A 144 -1.90 -5.54 -17.43
C VAL A 144 -2.90 -5.07 -18.47
N LEU A 145 -3.92 -4.34 -18.02
CA LEU A 145 -4.90 -3.75 -18.94
C LEU A 145 -4.21 -2.60 -19.66
N ALA A 146 -4.17 -2.67 -21.00
CA ALA A 146 -3.77 -1.52 -21.78
C ALA A 146 -4.82 -0.42 -21.55
N PRO A 147 -4.40 0.83 -21.36
CA PRO A 147 -5.30 1.90 -20.93
C PRO A 147 -6.39 2.31 -21.94
N ASN A 148 -6.45 1.69 -23.12
CA ASN A 148 -7.56 1.80 -24.07
C ASN A 148 -8.19 0.45 -24.47
N SER A 149 -7.89 -0.65 -23.78
CA SER A 149 -8.53 -1.93 -24.06
C SER A 149 -9.93 -1.96 -23.46
N THR A 150 -10.92 -1.71 -24.32
CA THR A 150 -12.29 -2.17 -24.10
C THR A 150 -12.26 -3.62 -23.64
N THR A 151 -13.00 -3.87 -22.57
CA THR A 151 -13.10 -5.11 -21.79
C THR A 151 -12.97 -6.37 -22.66
N ILE A 152 -11.79 -7.01 -22.67
CA ILE A 152 -11.74 -8.44 -22.99
C ILE A 152 -12.14 -9.15 -21.70
N THR A 153 -13.31 -9.77 -21.73
CA THR A 153 -13.78 -10.76 -20.77
C THR A 153 -12.76 -11.91 -20.74
N SER A 154 -11.69 -11.76 -19.97
CA SER A 154 -10.83 -12.86 -19.60
C SER A 154 -11.60 -13.67 -18.56
N ASN A 155 -12.13 -14.82 -18.98
CA ASN A 155 -12.63 -15.86 -18.10
C ASN A 155 -11.57 -16.14 -17.03
N LEU A 156 -11.74 -15.54 -15.85
CA LEU A 156 -10.92 -15.83 -14.68
C LEU A 156 -11.39 -17.19 -14.15
N ALA A 157 -10.91 -18.26 -14.77
CA ALA A 157 -11.03 -19.60 -14.21
C ALA A 157 -10.14 -19.63 -12.95
N LEU A 158 -10.73 -19.26 -11.82
CA LEU A 158 -10.14 -19.41 -10.50
C LEU A 158 -10.08 -20.92 -10.19
N MET A 159 -8.98 -21.59 -10.59
CA MET A 159 -8.71 -22.96 -10.10
C MET A 159 -8.22 -22.88 -8.65
N ALA A 160 -9.16 -22.70 -7.73
CA ALA A 160 -8.95 -22.94 -6.31
C ALA A 160 -9.39 -24.38 -5.99
N THR A 161 -8.54 -25.37 -6.27
CA THR A 161 -8.68 -26.70 -5.66
C THR A 161 -7.82 -26.76 -4.42
N ARG A 162 -8.44 -26.50 -3.26
CA ARG A 162 -7.97 -27.01 -1.97
C ARG A 162 -9.15 -27.65 -1.25
N SER A 163 -9.07 -28.98 -1.13
CA SER A 163 -10.03 -29.82 -0.41
C SER A 163 -10.14 -29.36 1.05
N LEU A 164 -11.36 -29.04 1.48
CA LEU A 164 -11.70 -28.81 2.88
C LEU A 164 -11.79 -30.17 3.58
N ILE A 165 -10.82 -30.49 4.44
CA ILE A 165 -10.98 -31.55 5.44
C ILE A 165 -11.71 -30.92 6.62
N ALA A 166 -12.95 -31.36 6.84
CA ALA A 166 -13.79 -30.91 7.95
C ALA A 166 -13.22 -31.41 9.29
N VAL A 167 -13.08 -30.51 10.25
CA VAL A 167 -12.76 -30.83 11.66
C VAL A 167 -14.07 -30.75 12.47
N PRO A 168 -14.46 -31.78 13.22
CA PRO A 168 -15.71 -31.77 13.97
C PRO A 168 -15.62 -30.92 15.25
N SER A 169 -16.72 -30.23 15.53
CA SER A 169 -17.00 -29.39 16.69
C SER A 169 -17.21 -30.21 17.96
N SER A 170 -16.51 -29.86 19.06
CA SER A 170 -16.77 -30.38 20.40
C SER A 170 -17.30 -29.28 21.31
N SER A 171 -18.45 -29.56 21.93
CA SER A 171 -19.25 -28.74 22.84
C SER A 171 -18.55 -28.41 24.16
N ALA A 172 -18.63 -27.15 24.60
CA ALA A 172 -18.16 -26.69 25.90
C ALA A 172 -19.26 -26.83 26.99
N THR A 173 -18.88 -27.42 28.13
CA THR A 173 -19.66 -27.43 29.39
C THR A 173 -19.04 -26.43 30.39
N PRO A 174 -19.84 -25.66 31.17
CA PRO A 174 -19.31 -24.63 32.08
C PRO A 174 -19.30 -25.05 33.55
N ILE A 175 -18.22 -24.75 34.30
CA ILE A 175 -18.20 -24.70 35.79
C ILE A 175 -17.09 -23.69 36.27
N PRO A 176 -17.03 -23.21 37.53
CA PRO A 176 -17.37 -21.84 37.91
C PRO A 176 -16.22 -21.05 38.61
N SER A 177 -16.53 -19.79 38.93
CA SER A 177 -15.74 -18.75 39.59
C SER A 177 -15.00 -19.15 40.88
N SER A 178 -13.75 -18.68 41.01
CA SER A 178 -13.09 -18.43 42.30
C SER A 178 -12.29 -17.13 42.28
N THR A 179 -12.49 -16.34 43.34
CA THR A 179 -11.91 -15.02 43.60
C THR A 179 -10.59 -15.20 44.35
N GLN A 180 -9.50 -14.57 43.91
CA GLN A 180 -8.42 -14.14 44.82
C GLN A 180 -7.79 -12.81 44.36
N ASN A 181 -7.72 -11.89 45.33
CA ASN A 181 -7.05 -10.58 45.28
C ASN A 181 -5.53 -10.73 45.29
N GLY A 182 -4.82 -9.84 44.58
CA GLY A 182 -3.37 -9.69 44.75
C GLY A 182 -2.73 -8.62 43.86
N ALA A 183 -2.58 -7.42 44.43
CA ALA A 183 -1.59 -6.37 44.17
C ALA A 183 -1.38 -5.81 42.75
N ALA A 184 -1.58 -4.50 42.64
CA ALA A 184 -1.26 -3.66 41.50
C ALA A 184 0.25 -3.60 41.20
N ALA A 185 0.59 -3.67 39.91
CA ALA A 185 1.79 -3.06 39.36
C ALA A 185 1.35 -2.29 38.10
N GLN A 186 1.29 -0.96 38.19
CA GLN A 186 1.20 -0.09 37.03
C GLN A 186 2.47 -0.26 36.20
N MET A 187 2.33 -0.66 34.94
CA MET A 187 3.37 -0.47 33.94
C MET A 187 2.76 0.18 32.71
N ASN A 188 3.01 1.48 32.61
CA ASN A 188 2.70 2.35 31.50
C ASN A 188 3.48 1.88 30.26
N ARG A 189 2.78 1.49 29.18
CA ARG A 189 3.37 1.38 27.84
C ARG A 189 2.36 1.74 26.76
N SER A 190 2.38 3.02 26.40
CA SER A 190 2.08 3.51 25.06
C SER A 190 2.89 2.71 24.03
N MET A 191 2.22 1.87 23.23
CA MET A 191 2.75 1.36 21.98
C MET A 191 1.64 1.45 20.94
N TRP A 192 1.70 2.54 20.18
CA TRP A 192 0.91 2.73 18.98
C TRP A 192 1.52 1.83 17.90
N VAL A 193 0.82 0.74 17.56
CA VAL A 193 1.09 -0.05 16.36
C VAL A 193 0.31 0.63 15.24
N ILE A 194 0.99 1.44 14.43
CA ILE A 194 0.42 2.03 13.22
C ILE A 194 0.50 0.97 12.12
N ILE A 195 -0.62 0.29 11.88
CA ILE A 195 -0.82 -0.51 10.67
C ILE A 195 -1.25 0.47 9.58
N ALA A 196 -0.29 0.97 8.80
CA ALA A 196 -0.59 1.68 7.57
C ALA A 196 -0.80 0.66 6.45
N ALA A 197 -2.05 0.35 6.14
CA ALA A 197 -2.39 -0.06 4.78
C ALA A 197 -2.14 1.16 3.88
N LEU A 198 -1.61 0.95 2.68
CA LEU A 198 -1.48 1.99 1.65
C LEU A 198 -1.70 1.34 0.28
N VAL A 199 -2.93 1.40 -0.21
CA VAL A 199 -3.28 1.02 -1.58
C VAL A 199 -2.86 2.14 -2.54
N GLY A 200 -1.66 2.02 -3.11
CA GLY A 200 -1.16 2.94 -4.12
C GLY A 200 -1.94 2.81 -5.43
N THR A 201 -2.60 3.90 -5.84
CA THR A 201 -3.25 4.02 -7.15
C THR A 201 -2.34 4.87 -8.06
N VAL A 202 -1.90 4.31 -9.18
CA VAL A 202 -1.00 4.93 -10.19
C VAL A 202 -1.80 5.47 -11.36
N LEU A 203 -1.25 6.32 -12.22
CA LEU A 203 -1.88 6.79 -13.46
C LEU A 203 -1.03 6.37 -14.66
N GLY A 204 -1.61 5.67 -15.64
CA GLY A 204 -0.93 5.20 -16.86
C GLY A 204 -1.80 5.31 -18.10
N MET A 205 -1.46 6.29 -18.97
CA MET A 205 -1.89 6.56 -20.37
C MET A 205 -3.28 6.13 -20.82
#